data_AF-A0A2E7FEZ8-F1
#
_entry.id   AF-A0A2E7FEZ8-F1
#
_cell.length_a   1.000
_cell.length_b   1.000
_cell.length_c   1.000
_cell.angle_alpha   90.00
_cell.angle_beta   90.00
_cell.angle_gamma   90.00
#
_symmetry.space_group_name_H-M   'P 1'
#
loop_
_entity.id
_entity.type
_entity.pdbx_description
1 polymer ?
#
loop_
_entity_poly.entity_id
_entity_poly.type
_entity_poly.pdbx_seq_one_letter_code
_entity_poly.pdbx_strand_id
1 'polypeptide(L)'
;MKSAEFLIKLKGIFQEVIDSPQNTSPEEIRINNAIHVRDLFKKIGVQIKGSEHLPYERGSIFIYNHLNNHPDMIVGDQFQITLDSHFISSMLHTYYGNPGIRVTRHALPNEKSHQMYYDRLGYIRVFTESFIPKGTSKKTIKNENKLFYNRAVQELQNDRSLVCSPEGFSYQTQNSPGTFKKGVFSLASSMNPEPKIVPIVLANFDSLPEDVEYKCQIMPPFKMSDFGIYDPKDIRLNQVVKTINQRYKRWVKKLCVPDENFEKEIAVLQRRSKQKQQHQNLVVFYGSSTIRLWDHLQQDFPSYNTLNFGFGGAFIHSLSTHFETLFYGLHPKAIVLYLGGNDLSLGLSAREITDKIQTFIEMVHQKFPSTIIFSISIKPSFERQDLLKVIQQINHGTFALSMQLPYLYQIQLYEALLDENQQIRSDVLLRDGLHLNKLGYQILKSQVKKALEKHLSESD
;
A
#
# COMPACT_ATOMS: atom_id res chain seq x y z
N MET A 1 -19.96 5.30 -4.18
CA MET A 1 -20.56 5.44 -5.52
C MET A 1 -21.66 4.39 -5.67
N LYS A 2 -22.80 4.71 -6.27
CA LYS A 2 -23.87 3.72 -6.51
C LYS A 2 -23.46 2.71 -7.59
N SER A 3 -23.92 1.47 -7.49
CA SER A 3 -23.57 0.39 -8.40
C SER A 3 -23.89 0.70 -9.87
N ALA A 4 -25.02 1.35 -10.15
CA ALA A 4 -25.38 1.75 -11.51
C ALA A 4 -24.35 2.70 -12.15
N GLU A 5 -23.85 3.68 -11.40
CA GLU A 5 -22.81 4.60 -11.88
C GLU A 5 -21.49 3.85 -12.12
N PHE A 6 -21.11 2.96 -11.20
CA PHE A 6 -19.91 2.13 -11.33
C PHE A 6 -19.94 1.29 -12.61
N LEU A 7 -21.05 0.60 -12.87
CA LEU A 7 -21.21 -0.25 -14.05
C LEU A 7 -21.17 0.55 -15.36
N ILE A 8 -21.76 1.75 -15.39
CA ILE A 8 -21.68 2.65 -16.55
C ILE A 8 -20.22 3.07 -16.82
N LYS A 9 -19.49 3.46 -15.78
CA LYS A 9 -18.07 3.83 -15.90
C LYS A 9 -17.20 2.66 -16.35
N LEU A 10 -17.46 1.46 -15.82
CA LEU A 10 -16.76 0.25 -16.21
C LEU A 10 -16.95 -0.07 -17.71
N LYS A 11 -18.17 0.11 -18.22
CA LYS A 11 -18.48 0.01 -19.66
C LYS A 11 -17.74 1.07 -20.48
N GLY A 12 -17.67 2.31 -20.00
CA GLY A 12 -16.90 3.38 -20.63
C GLY A 12 -15.41 3.03 -20.78
N ILE A 13 -14.79 2.51 -19.72
CA ILE A 13 -13.39 2.05 -19.72
C ILE A 13 -13.14 0.95 -20.76
N PHE A 14 -14.11 0.03 -20.93
CA PHE A 14 -14.05 -0.97 -21.99
C PHE A 14 -14.14 -0.34 -23.37
N GLN A 15 -15.10 0.56 -23.58
CA GLN A 15 -15.36 1.22 -24.85
C GLN A 15 -14.15 2.03 -25.34
N GLU A 16 -13.50 2.78 -24.45
CA GLU A 16 -12.34 3.61 -24.80
C GLU A 16 -11.15 2.78 -25.33
N VAL A 17 -10.97 1.55 -24.85
CA VAL A 17 -9.92 0.65 -25.36
C VAL A 17 -10.26 0.16 -26.76
N ILE A 18 -11.50 -0.27 -26.99
CA ILE A 18 -11.91 -0.81 -28.30
C ILE A 18 -12.02 0.29 -29.37
N ASP A 19 -12.41 1.50 -28.98
CA ASP A 19 -12.58 2.66 -29.87
C ASP A 19 -11.33 3.53 -30.00
N SER A 20 -10.25 3.19 -29.28
CA SER A 20 -8.98 3.90 -29.41
C SER A 20 -8.58 4.01 -30.90
N PRO A 21 -7.98 5.13 -31.36
CA PRO A 21 -7.54 5.26 -32.74
C PRO A 21 -6.62 4.12 -33.19
N GLN A 22 -6.69 3.72 -34.47
CA GLN A 22 -5.93 2.56 -34.98
C GLN A 22 -4.41 2.72 -34.91
N ASN A 23 -3.92 3.97 -34.91
CA ASN A 23 -2.50 4.31 -34.81
C ASN A 23 -2.02 4.45 -33.35
N THR A 24 -2.90 4.39 -32.36
CA THR A 24 -2.50 4.46 -30.94
C THR A 24 -1.78 3.17 -30.54
N SER A 25 -0.59 3.32 -29.96
CA SER A 25 0.23 2.18 -29.56
C SER A 25 -0.42 1.42 -28.38
N PRO A 26 -0.18 0.09 -28.24
CA PRO A 26 -0.69 -0.65 -27.09
C PRO A 26 -0.25 -0.08 -25.74
N GLU A 27 0.93 0.55 -25.68
CA GLU A 27 1.42 1.20 -24.47
C GLU A 27 0.60 2.42 -24.06
N GLU A 28 0.32 3.32 -25.01
CA GLU A 28 -0.55 4.48 -24.77
C GLU A 28 -1.95 4.05 -24.34
N ILE A 29 -2.50 3.00 -24.98
CA ILE A 29 -3.81 2.46 -24.61
C ILE A 29 -3.79 1.94 -23.16
N ARG A 30 -2.73 1.22 -22.75
CA ARG A 30 -2.59 0.75 -21.36
C ARG A 30 -2.48 1.91 -20.36
N ILE A 31 -1.76 2.97 -20.70
CA ILE A 31 -1.62 4.16 -19.84
C ILE A 31 -2.96 4.85 -19.67
N ASN A 32 -3.67 5.13 -20.76
CA ASN A 32 -4.99 5.77 -20.72
C ASN A 32 -5.99 4.92 -19.93
N ASN A 33 -6.01 3.61 -20.19
CA ASN A 33 -6.85 2.67 -19.45
C ASN A 33 -6.52 2.69 -17.95
N ALA A 34 -5.25 2.68 -17.57
CA ALA A 34 -4.82 2.75 -16.17
C ALA A 34 -5.24 4.07 -15.49
N ILE A 35 -5.22 5.20 -16.20
CA ILE A 35 -5.71 6.50 -15.69
C ILE A 35 -7.21 6.44 -15.41
N HIS A 36 -8.01 5.96 -16.35
CA HIS A 36 -9.47 5.89 -16.17
C HIS A 36 -9.88 4.89 -15.09
N VAL A 37 -9.17 3.76 -15.00
CA VAL A 37 -9.34 2.79 -13.91
C VAL A 37 -8.98 3.43 -12.57
N ARG A 38 -7.85 4.13 -12.46
CA ARG A 38 -7.47 4.85 -11.23
C ARG A 38 -8.57 5.81 -10.81
N ASP A 39 -9.14 6.57 -11.74
CA ASP A 39 -10.17 7.56 -11.44
C ASP A 39 -11.50 6.90 -11.01
N LEU A 40 -11.83 5.73 -11.55
CA LEU A 40 -12.93 4.90 -11.06
C LEU A 40 -12.70 4.46 -9.61
N PHE A 41 -11.52 3.89 -9.31
CA PHE A 41 -11.17 3.38 -7.98
C PHE A 41 -11.04 4.49 -6.93
N LYS A 42 -10.58 5.68 -7.31
CA LYS A 42 -10.59 6.87 -6.43
C LYS A 42 -11.99 7.23 -5.94
N LYS A 43 -13.02 7.06 -6.78
CA LYS A 43 -14.40 7.42 -6.43
C LYS A 43 -15.13 6.36 -5.58
N ILE A 44 -14.79 5.09 -5.71
CA ILE A 44 -15.35 4.04 -4.85
C ILE A 44 -14.63 3.93 -3.51
N GLY A 45 -13.35 4.32 -3.46
CA GLY A 45 -12.50 4.14 -2.29
C GLY A 45 -12.00 2.70 -2.21
N VAL A 46 -10.69 2.54 -2.08
CA VAL A 46 -10.05 1.24 -1.83
C VAL A 46 -9.17 1.39 -0.60
N GLN A 47 -9.31 0.48 0.35
CA GLN A 47 -8.38 0.39 1.45
C GLN A 47 -7.07 -0.21 0.95
N ILE A 48 -6.01 0.61 0.88
CA ILE A 48 -4.66 0.16 0.50
C ILE A 48 -3.79 0.09 1.75
N LYS A 49 -3.26 -1.10 2.05
CA LYS A 49 -2.30 -1.35 3.14
C LYS A 49 -0.95 -1.79 2.56
N GLY A 50 0.15 -1.46 3.25
CA GLY A 50 1.48 -1.95 2.90
C GLY A 50 2.14 -1.24 1.72
N SER A 51 1.70 -0.04 1.34
CA SER A 51 2.32 0.74 0.26
C SER A 51 3.81 1.02 0.52
N GLU A 52 4.23 1.01 1.79
CA GLU A 52 5.64 1.09 2.21
C GLU A 52 6.52 -0.06 1.67
N HIS A 53 5.91 -1.15 1.18
CA HIS A 53 6.61 -2.30 0.61
C HIS A 53 6.84 -2.19 -0.90
N LEU A 54 6.38 -1.13 -1.55
CA LEU A 54 6.64 -0.89 -2.97
C LEU A 54 8.15 -0.68 -3.21
N PRO A 55 8.78 -1.50 -4.07
CA PRO A 55 10.21 -1.38 -4.32
C PRO A 55 10.60 -0.07 -5.02
N TYR A 56 11.81 0.42 -4.74
CA TYR A 56 12.38 1.51 -5.53
C TYR A 56 12.82 1.04 -6.92
N GLU A 57 13.38 -0.16 -7.02
CA GLU A 57 13.78 -0.73 -8.31
C GLU A 57 12.56 -1.00 -9.19
N ARG A 58 12.74 -0.78 -10.49
CA ARG A 58 11.76 -1.14 -11.52
C ARG A 58 11.98 -2.60 -11.95
N GLY A 59 11.16 -3.09 -12.89
CA GLY A 59 11.28 -4.49 -13.35
C GLY A 59 10.97 -5.52 -12.26
N SER A 60 10.02 -5.22 -11.36
CA SER A 60 9.54 -6.18 -10.35
C SER A 60 8.38 -7.03 -10.88
N ILE A 61 8.22 -8.23 -10.33
CA ILE A 61 7.09 -9.12 -10.61
C ILE A 61 6.03 -8.94 -9.53
N PHE A 62 4.88 -8.41 -9.89
CA PHE A 62 3.73 -8.29 -9.00
C PHE A 62 2.83 -9.52 -9.16
N ILE A 63 2.78 -10.36 -8.12
CA ILE A 63 1.87 -11.50 -8.08
C ILE A 63 0.62 -11.16 -7.30
N TYR A 64 -0.53 -11.66 -7.73
CA TYR A 64 -1.80 -11.40 -7.06
C TYR A 64 -2.72 -12.61 -7.08
N ASN A 65 -3.67 -12.65 -6.15
CA ASN A 65 -4.76 -13.60 -6.16
C ASN A 65 -5.87 -13.06 -7.06
N HIS A 66 -6.34 -13.88 -7.98
CA HIS A 66 -7.27 -13.49 -9.03
C HIS A 66 -8.70 -13.76 -8.59
N LEU A 67 -9.49 -12.70 -8.55
CA LEU A 67 -10.86 -12.76 -8.06
C LEU A 67 -11.85 -12.84 -9.22
N ASN A 68 -12.94 -13.57 -8.99
CA ASN A 68 -14.11 -13.48 -9.87
C ASN A 68 -14.59 -12.04 -9.90
N ASN A 69 -15.33 -11.66 -10.94
CA ASN A 69 -16.10 -10.43 -10.90
C ASN A 69 -17.55 -10.74 -10.52
N HIS A 70 -18.25 -9.73 -9.99
CA HIS A 70 -19.70 -9.82 -9.82
C HIS A 70 -20.38 -10.05 -11.19
N PRO A 71 -21.43 -10.90 -11.30
CA PRO A 71 -22.10 -11.20 -12.57
C PRO A 71 -22.57 -9.97 -13.36
N ASP A 72 -22.95 -8.89 -12.68
CA ASP A 72 -23.42 -7.66 -13.33
C ASP A 72 -22.31 -6.81 -13.97
N MET A 73 -21.04 -7.11 -13.71
CA MET A 73 -19.88 -6.37 -14.27
C MET A 73 -19.59 -6.73 -15.74
N ILE A 74 -20.63 -7.03 -16.51
CA ILE A 74 -20.55 -7.29 -17.95
C ILE A 74 -20.41 -5.97 -18.70
N VAL A 75 -19.36 -5.89 -19.53
CA VAL A 75 -19.04 -4.70 -20.33
C VAL A 75 -19.15 -4.93 -21.84
N GLY A 76 -19.11 -6.18 -22.29
CA GLY A 76 -19.27 -6.58 -23.69
C GLY A 76 -20.05 -7.88 -23.78
N ASP A 77 -20.17 -8.46 -24.98
CA ASP A 77 -20.90 -9.70 -25.20
C ASP A 77 -20.28 -10.84 -24.38
N GLN A 78 -20.99 -11.27 -23.33
CA GLN A 78 -20.54 -12.26 -22.34
C GLN A 78 -19.13 -11.98 -21.79
N PHE A 79 -18.73 -10.70 -21.70
CA PHE A 79 -17.37 -10.31 -21.36
C PHE A 79 -17.31 -9.36 -20.17
N GLN A 80 -16.36 -9.63 -19.27
CA GLN A 80 -16.03 -8.80 -18.11
C GLN A 80 -14.53 -8.51 -18.13
N ILE A 81 -14.13 -7.25 -17.90
CA ILE A 81 -12.71 -6.94 -17.70
C ILE A 81 -12.26 -7.47 -16.34
N THR A 82 -11.05 -8.01 -16.24
CA THR A 82 -10.51 -8.50 -14.96
C THR A 82 -10.23 -7.33 -14.02
N LEU A 83 -11.13 -7.05 -13.08
CA LEU A 83 -11.15 -5.81 -12.32
C LEU A 83 -9.90 -5.65 -11.45
N ASP A 84 -9.49 -6.73 -10.79
CA ASP A 84 -8.33 -6.82 -9.92
C ASP A 84 -7.01 -6.39 -10.57
N SER A 85 -6.73 -6.91 -11.75
CA SER A 85 -5.47 -6.72 -12.46
C SER A 85 -5.43 -5.39 -13.19
N HIS A 86 -6.57 -4.85 -13.61
CA HIS A 86 -6.66 -3.47 -14.06
C HIS A 86 -6.44 -2.49 -12.88
N PHE A 87 -6.98 -2.79 -11.69
CA PHE A 87 -6.67 -2.03 -10.49
C PHE A 87 -5.17 -2.04 -10.18
N ILE A 88 -4.51 -3.21 -10.21
CA ILE A 88 -3.06 -3.30 -10.01
C ILE A 88 -2.31 -2.46 -11.05
N SER A 89 -2.65 -2.56 -12.34
CA SER A 89 -2.04 -1.72 -13.36
C SER A 89 -2.25 -0.22 -13.13
N SER A 90 -3.42 0.20 -12.65
CA SER A 90 -3.67 1.60 -12.27
C SER A 90 -2.82 2.07 -11.09
N MET A 91 -2.61 1.19 -10.11
CA MET A 91 -1.76 1.42 -8.96
C MET A 91 -0.28 1.51 -9.37
N LEU A 92 0.19 0.61 -10.23
CA LEU A 92 1.55 0.64 -10.76
C LEU A 92 1.79 1.91 -11.58
N HIS A 93 0.84 2.32 -12.42
CA HIS A 93 0.94 3.58 -13.15
C HIS A 93 1.05 4.77 -12.19
N THR A 94 0.27 4.77 -11.10
CA THR A 94 0.32 5.83 -10.08
C THR A 94 1.71 5.95 -9.43
N TYR A 95 2.33 4.83 -9.04
CA TYR A 95 3.60 4.86 -8.30
C TYR A 95 4.87 4.80 -9.16
N TYR A 96 4.78 4.30 -10.40
CA TYR A 96 5.94 4.09 -11.27
C TYR A 96 5.85 4.83 -12.62
N GLY A 97 4.71 5.46 -12.94
CA GLY A 97 4.46 6.05 -14.26
C GLY A 97 4.27 5.02 -15.37
N ASN A 98 4.16 3.73 -15.05
CA ASN A 98 3.93 2.66 -16.02
C ASN A 98 2.96 1.61 -15.45
N PRO A 99 1.93 1.18 -16.20
CA PRO A 99 0.95 0.21 -15.71
C PRO A 99 1.46 -1.24 -15.62
N GLY A 100 2.72 -1.47 -16.01
CA GLY A 100 3.30 -2.79 -16.16
C GLY A 100 2.77 -3.53 -17.38
N ILE A 101 3.22 -4.77 -17.54
CA ILE A 101 2.73 -5.71 -18.54
C ILE A 101 2.06 -6.88 -17.85
N ARG A 102 0.85 -7.21 -18.29
CA ARG A 102 0.10 -8.33 -17.73
C ARG A 102 0.32 -9.61 -18.51
N VAL A 103 0.09 -10.72 -17.83
CA VAL A 103 -0.03 -12.04 -18.46
C VAL A 103 -1.51 -12.38 -18.60
N THR A 104 -1.98 -12.59 -19.82
CA THR A 104 -3.38 -12.94 -20.11
C THR A 104 -3.48 -14.25 -20.88
N ARG A 105 -4.66 -14.88 -20.87
CA ARG A 105 -4.90 -16.07 -21.69
C ARG A 105 -5.26 -15.70 -23.12
N HIS A 106 -5.09 -16.64 -24.04
CA HIS A 106 -5.72 -16.53 -25.35
C HIS A 106 -7.27 -16.57 -25.24
N ALA A 107 -7.93 -15.84 -26.13
CA ALA A 107 -9.37 -15.93 -26.32
C ALA A 107 -9.75 -17.29 -26.92
N LEU A 108 -10.89 -17.83 -26.53
CA LEU A 108 -11.55 -18.90 -27.29
C LEU A 108 -12.20 -18.32 -28.55
N PRO A 109 -12.41 -19.12 -29.62
CA PRO A 109 -12.95 -18.63 -30.89
C PRO A 109 -14.31 -17.90 -30.79
N ASN A 110 -15.11 -18.19 -29.77
CA ASN A 110 -16.40 -17.56 -29.50
C ASN A 110 -16.31 -16.28 -28.65
N GLU A 111 -15.16 -15.95 -28.07
CA GLU A 111 -15.00 -14.82 -27.15
C GLU A 111 -14.54 -13.53 -27.88
N LYS A 112 -15.40 -13.00 -28.76
CA LYS A 112 -15.06 -11.85 -29.60
C LYS A 112 -14.71 -10.59 -28.80
N SER A 113 -15.50 -10.24 -27.78
CA SER A 113 -15.22 -9.06 -26.95
C SER A 113 -13.91 -9.18 -26.17
N HIS A 114 -13.56 -10.38 -25.69
CA HIS A 114 -12.27 -10.63 -25.06
C HIS A 114 -11.12 -10.38 -26.05
N GLN A 115 -11.22 -10.95 -27.25
CA GLN A 115 -10.21 -10.80 -28.28
C GLN A 115 -10.04 -9.32 -28.67
N MET A 116 -11.13 -8.64 -29.03
CA MET A 116 -11.11 -7.22 -29.42
C MET A 116 -10.48 -6.35 -28.35
N TYR A 117 -10.76 -6.58 -27.07
CA TYR A 117 -10.21 -5.80 -25.97
C TYR A 117 -8.71 -6.06 -25.77
N TYR A 118 -8.31 -7.33 -25.62
CA TYR A 118 -6.93 -7.66 -25.27
C TYR A 118 -5.97 -7.62 -26.47
N ASP A 119 -6.45 -7.63 -27.71
CA ASP A 119 -5.63 -7.37 -28.91
C ASP A 119 -5.10 -5.92 -28.88
N ARG A 120 -5.94 -4.96 -28.46
CA ARG A 120 -5.55 -3.54 -28.34
C ARG A 120 -4.51 -3.29 -27.26
N LEU A 121 -4.59 -4.01 -26.14
CA LEU A 121 -3.73 -3.79 -24.97
C LEU A 121 -2.34 -4.43 -25.10
N GLY A 122 -2.14 -5.37 -26.03
CA GLY A 122 -0.81 -5.93 -26.35
C GLY A 122 -0.12 -6.64 -25.16
N TYR A 123 -0.89 -7.29 -24.28
CA TYR A 123 -0.35 -8.07 -23.16
C TYR A 123 0.35 -9.37 -23.59
N ILE A 124 1.17 -9.93 -22.70
CA ILE A 124 1.81 -11.23 -22.94
C ILE A 124 0.76 -12.34 -22.81
N ARG A 125 0.62 -13.18 -23.84
CA ARG A 125 -0.36 -14.26 -23.87
C ARG A 125 0.22 -15.61 -23.52
N VAL A 126 -0.59 -16.44 -22.85
CA VAL A 126 -0.28 -17.83 -22.51
C VAL A 126 -1.48 -18.73 -22.77
N PHE A 127 -1.23 -20.01 -23.05
CA PHE A 127 -2.28 -21.03 -23.05
C PHE A 127 -2.48 -21.59 -21.64
N THR A 128 -3.73 -21.64 -21.19
CA THR A 128 -4.15 -22.26 -19.92
C THR A 128 -5.02 -23.47 -20.23
N GLU A 129 -4.91 -24.56 -19.44
CA GLU A 129 -5.48 -25.88 -19.77
C GLU A 129 -6.96 -25.86 -20.17
N SER A 130 -7.78 -25.02 -19.52
CA SER A 130 -9.22 -24.89 -19.81
C SER A 130 -9.55 -23.92 -20.95
N PHE A 131 -8.58 -23.19 -21.49
CA PHE A 131 -8.75 -22.14 -22.50
C PHE A 131 -7.83 -22.35 -23.70
N ILE A 132 -7.78 -23.59 -24.18
CA ILE A 132 -7.04 -23.96 -25.40
C ILE A 132 -8.07 -24.20 -26.51
N PRO A 133 -8.00 -23.49 -27.65
CA PRO A 133 -8.86 -23.77 -28.78
C PRO A 133 -8.75 -25.24 -29.24
N LYS A 134 -9.89 -25.87 -29.55
CA LYS A 134 -9.91 -27.25 -30.05
C LYS A 134 -9.03 -27.37 -31.30
N GLY A 135 -8.19 -28.40 -31.34
CA GLY A 135 -7.24 -28.64 -32.45
C GLY A 135 -5.87 -27.97 -32.29
N THR A 136 -5.62 -27.21 -31.23
CA THR A 136 -4.29 -26.62 -30.99
C THR A 136 -3.26 -27.71 -30.72
N SER A 137 -2.16 -27.74 -31.49
CA SER A 137 -1.12 -28.74 -31.33
C SER A 137 -0.31 -28.57 -30.03
N LYS A 138 0.15 -29.66 -29.41
CA LYS A 138 1.08 -29.63 -28.26
C LYS A 138 2.37 -28.84 -28.56
N LYS A 139 2.84 -28.87 -29.81
CA LYS A 139 4.01 -28.11 -30.27
C LYS A 139 3.76 -26.60 -30.21
N THR A 140 2.59 -26.17 -30.68
CA THR A 140 2.16 -24.76 -30.62
C THR A 140 2.06 -24.27 -29.18
N ILE A 141 1.42 -25.04 -28.31
CA ILE A 141 1.28 -24.71 -26.87
C ILE A 141 2.65 -24.56 -26.22
N LYS A 142 3.56 -25.52 -26.46
CA LYS A 142 4.92 -25.49 -25.91
C LYS A 142 5.73 -24.29 -26.43
N ASN A 143 5.58 -23.96 -27.70
CA ASN A 143 6.27 -22.82 -28.31
C ASN A 143 5.78 -21.49 -27.75
N GLU A 144 4.46 -21.25 -27.66
CA GLU A 144 3.90 -20.03 -27.06
C GLU A 144 4.30 -19.89 -25.59
N ASN A 145 4.23 -20.98 -24.82
CA ASN A 145 4.65 -20.96 -23.42
C ASN A 145 6.16 -20.73 -23.26
N LYS A 146 6.99 -21.06 -24.27
CA LYS A 146 8.42 -20.70 -24.28
C LYS A 146 8.60 -19.22 -24.64
N LEU A 147 7.82 -18.69 -25.58
CA LEU A 147 7.83 -17.27 -25.95
C LEU A 147 7.42 -16.38 -24.77
N PHE A 148 6.53 -16.84 -23.89
CA PHE A 148 6.20 -16.17 -22.63
C PHE A 148 7.45 -15.81 -21.82
N TYR A 149 8.34 -16.76 -21.55
CA TYR A 149 9.54 -16.50 -20.76
C TYR A 149 10.43 -15.44 -21.42
N ASN A 150 10.66 -15.56 -22.73
CA ASN A 150 11.48 -14.62 -23.47
C ASN A 150 10.90 -13.18 -23.40
N ARG A 151 9.60 -13.03 -23.65
CA ARG A 151 8.93 -11.73 -23.59
C ARG A 151 8.94 -11.16 -22.17
N ALA A 152 8.63 -11.99 -21.17
CA ALA A 152 8.62 -11.54 -19.77
C ALA A 152 10.01 -11.10 -19.29
N VAL A 153 11.07 -11.83 -19.66
CA VAL A 153 12.46 -11.43 -19.36
C VAL A 153 12.78 -10.08 -20.02
N GLN A 154 12.43 -9.90 -21.29
CA GLN A 154 12.67 -8.64 -22.00
C GLN A 154 11.96 -7.45 -21.34
N GLU A 155 10.69 -7.61 -20.95
CA GLU A 155 9.93 -6.55 -20.29
C GLU A 155 10.55 -6.18 -18.94
N LEU A 156 10.91 -7.18 -18.12
CA LEU A 156 11.56 -6.95 -16.83
C LEU A 156 12.94 -6.29 -16.98
N GLN A 157 13.72 -6.67 -18.00
CA GLN A 157 15.03 -6.04 -18.31
C GLN A 157 14.89 -4.61 -18.82
N ASN A 158 13.76 -4.26 -19.44
CA ASN A 158 13.42 -2.90 -19.85
C ASN A 158 12.70 -2.11 -18.75
N ASP A 159 12.93 -2.46 -17.48
CA ASP A 159 12.32 -1.83 -16.31
C ASP A 159 10.78 -1.86 -16.27
N ARG A 160 10.13 -2.70 -17.09
CA ARG A 160 8.68 -2.84 -17.09
C ARG A 160 8.26 -3.97 -16.15
N SER A 161 7.49 -3.61 -15.13
CA SER A 161 6.98 -4.57 -14.15
C SER A 161 6.05 -5.60 -14.78
N LEU A 162 6.16 -6.86 -14.36
CA LEU A 162 5.26 -7.94 -14.78
C LEU A 162 4.13 -8.12 -13.77
N VAL A 163 2.89 -8.24 -14.23
CA VAL A 163 1.71 -8.49 -13.39
C VAL A 163 1.11 -9.85 -13.75
N CYS A 164 1.09 -10.78 -12.79
CA CYS A 164 0.74 -12.17 -13.05
C CYS A 164 -0.03 -12.80 -11.88
N SER A 165 -1.10 -13.53 -12.18
CA SER A 165 -1.74 -14.43 -11.21
C SER A 165 -1.12 -15.83 -11.28
N PRO A 166 -0.41 -16.30 -10.23
CA PRO A 166 0.20 -17.61 -10.24
C PRO A 166 -0.80 -18.77 -10.13
N GLU A 167 -2.04 -18.53 -9.68
CA GLU A 167 -3.08 -19.58 -9.63
C GLU A 167 -3.70 -19.88 -11.01
N GLY A 168 -3.70 -18.90 -11.92
CA GLY A 168 -4.14 -19.05 -13.30
C GLY A 168 -5.63 -19.29 -13.50
N PHE A 169 -6.44 -19.24 -12.44
CA PHE A 169 -7.90 -19.25 -12.43
C PHE A 169 -8.39 -18.18 -11.47
N SER A 170 -9.61 -17.68 -11.67
CA SER A 170 -10.27 -16.76 -10.74
C SER A 170 -11.10 -17.53 -9.70
N TYR A 171 -11.20 -16.98 -8.49
CA TYR A 171 -11.97 -17.55 -7.40
C TYR A 171 -12.78 -16.48 -6.67
N GLN A 172 -13.80 -16.88 -5.91
CA GLN A 172 -14.37 -15.99 -4.91
C GLN A 172 -13.32 -15.67 -3.85
N THR A 173 -13.41 -14.49 -3.23
CA THR A 173 -12.44 -13.99 -2.22
C THR A 173 -12.13 -15.04 -1.15
N GLN A 174 -13.15 -15.71 -0.60
CA GLN A 174 -12.99 -16.71 0.46
C GLN A 174 -12.26 -17.99 0.03
N ASN A 175 -12.27 -18.29 -1.27
CA ASN A 175 -11.68 -19.49 -1.86
C ASN A 175 -10.32 -19.21 -2.50
N SER A 176 -9.93 -17.94 -2.58
CA SER A 176 -8.68 -17.47 -3.17
C SER A 176 -7.54 -17.44 -2.13
N PRO A 177 -6.28 -17.73 -2.49
CA PRO A 177 -5.88 -18.25 -3.78
C PRO A 177 -6.11 -19.76 -3.93
N GLY A 178 -6.27 -20.20 -5.18
CA GLY A 178 -6.09 -21.58 -5.60
C GLY A 178 -4.64 -22.06 -5.50
N THR A 179 -4.32 -23.16 -6.18
CA THR A 179 -2.95 -23.71 -6.21
C THR A 179 -2.07 -22.86 -7.11
N PHE A 180 -0.94 -22.37 -6.58
CA PHE A 180 0.03 -21.64 -7.39
C PHE A 180 0.80 -22.56 -8.35
N LYS A 181 0.87 -22.13 -9.60
CA LYS A 181 1.73 -22.69 -10.64
C LYS A 181 3.15 -22.14 -10.47
N LYS A 182 4.16 -22.96 -10.77
CA LYS A 182 5.57 -22.59 -10.60
C LYS A 182 6.10 -21.59 -11.63
N GLY A 183 5.39 -21.32 -12.73
CA GLY A 183 5.93 -20.64 -13.91
C GLY A 183 6.57 -19.27 -13.62
N VAL A 184 5.87 -18.40 -12.90
CA VAL A 184 6.40 -17.06 -12.56
C VAL A 184 7.59 -17.13 -11.59
N PHE A 185 7.61 -18.13 -10.71
CA PHE A 185 8.70 -18.36 -9.76
C PHE A 185 9.94 -18.95 -10.48
N SER A 186 9.72 -19.85 -11.45
CA SER A 186 10.77 -20.33 -12.35
C SER A 186 11.36 -19.19 -13.18
N LEU A 187 10.53 -18.28 -13.69
CA LEU A 187 10.99 -17.09 -14.41
C LEU A 187 11.91 -16.25 -13.52
N ALA A 188 11.46 -15.92 -12.30
CA ALA A 188 12.22 -15.11 -11.36
C ALA A 188 13.59 -15.74 -11.05
N SER A 189 13.63 -17.04 -10.76
CA SER A 189 14.88 -17.75 -10.45
C SER A 189 15.76 -18.04 -11.68
N SER A 190 15.31 -17.73 -12.90
CA SER A 190 16.14 -17.88 -14.12
C SER A 190 16.91 -16.61 -14.48
N MET A 191 16.63 -15.50 -13.79
CA MET A 191 17.21 -14.19 -14.09
C MET A 191 18.34 -13.86 -13.13
N ASN A 192 19.37 -13.16 -13.62
CA ASN A 192 20.45 -12.60 -12.82
C ASN A 192 20.71 -11.14 -13.24
N PRO A 193 20.53 -10.15 -12.35
CA PRO A 193 20.00 -10.29 -10.99
C PRO A 193 18.53 -10.76 -10.98
N GLU A 194 18.14 -11.49 -9.92
CA GLU A 194 16.74 -11.90 -9.76
C GLU A 194 15.84 -10.67 -9.54
N PRO A 195 14.68 -10.58 -10.23
CA PRO A 195 13.68 -9.56 -9.95
C PRO A 195 13.03 -9.81 -8.59
N LYS A 196 12.62 -8.73 -7.90
CA LYS A 196 11.76 -8.85 -6.71
C LYS A 196 10.37 -9.33 -7.12
N ILE A 197 9.84 -10.26 -6.34
CA ILE A 197 8.44 -10.67 -6.37
C ILE A 197 7.70 -9.91 -5.28
N VAL A 198 6.67 -9.16 -5.66
CA VAL A 198 5.83 -8.34 -4.78
C VAL A 198 4.42 -8.95 -4.71
N PRO A 199 4.00 -9.55 -3.59
CA PRO A 199 2.65 -10.08 -3.45
C PRO A 199 1.63 -8.96 -3.20
N ILE A 200 0.55 -8.92 -3.99
CA ILE A 200 -0.59 -8.01 -3.83
C ILE A 200 -1.84 -8.82 -3.50
N VAL A 201 -2.23 -8.80 -2.23
CA VAL A 201 -3.39 -9.51 -1.70
C VAL A 201 -4.63 -8.65 -1.90
N LEU A 202 -5.65 -9.20 -2.57
CA LEU A 202 -6.91 -8.51 -2.85
C LEU A 202 -8.07 -9.22 -2.15
N ALA A 203 -9.05 -8.45 -1.69
CA ALA A 203 -10.31 -8.95 -1.15
C ALA A 203 -11.49 -8.10 -1.61
N ASN A 204 -12.63 -8.77 -1.82
CA ASN A 204 -13.95 -8.20 -2.12
C ASN A 204 -14.15 -7.65 -3.54
N PHE A 205 -13.18 -7.78 -4.45
CA PHE A 205 -13.33 -7.36 -5.86
C PHE A 205 -14.36 -8.22 -6.65
N ASP A 206 -14.84 -9.31 -6.04
CA ASP A 206 -15.88 -10.22 -6.54
C ASP A 206 -17.31 -9.80 -6.18
N SER A 207 -17.48 -8.63 -5.57
CA SER A 207 -18.77 -8.03 -5.18
C SER A 207 -18.88 -6.62 -5.76
N LEU A 208 -20.06 -5.98 -5.70
CA LEU A 208 -20.20 -4.59 -6.11
C LEU A 208 -19.65 -3.63 -5.03
N PRO A 209 -19.05 -2.48 -5.41
CA PRO A 209 -18.39 -1.58 -4.45
C PRO A 209 -19.37 -0.80 -3.57
N GLU A 210 -20.67 -0.88 -3.82
CA GLU A 210 -21.71 -0.32 -2.95
C GLU A 210 -21.94 -1.17 -1.70
N ASP A 211 -21.72 -2.49 -1.80
CA ASP A 211 -22.05 -3.45 -0.74
C ASP A 211 -20.87 -3.72 0.18
N VAL A 212 -19.65 -3.51 -0.29
CA VAL A 212 -18.42 -3.90 0.41
C VAL A 212 -17.28 -2.93 0.17
N GLU A 213 -16.43 -2.78 1.18
CA GLU A 213 -15.14 -2.09 1.03
C GLU A 213 -14.15 -3.00 0.30
N TYR A 214 -13.60 -2.50 -0.81
CA TYR A 214 -12.50 -3.17 -1.51
C TYR A 214 -11.20 -2.99 -0.77
N LYS A 215 -10.42 -4.07 -0.67
CA LYS A 215 -9.17 -4.07 0.09
C LYS A 215 -8.02 -4.59 -0.75
N CYS A 216 -6.89 -3.89 -0.66
CA CYS A 216 -5.61 -4.24 -1.24
C CYS A 216 -4.55 -4.20 -0.15
N GLN A 217 -3.75 -5.25 -0.05
CA GLN A 217 -2.57 -5.26 0.80
C GLN A 217 -1.34 -5.70 0.00
N ILE A 218 -0.40 -4.77 -0.11
CA ILE A 218 0.93 -5.03 -0.67
C ILE A 218 1.76 -5.66 0.44
N MET A 219 2.38 -6.81 0.17
CA MET A 219 3.20 -7.54 1.12
C MET A 219 4.69 -7.25 0.89
N PRO A 220 5.57 -7.46 1.90
CA PRO A 220 7.00 -7.33 1.72
C PRO A 220 7.51 -8.12 0.50
N PRO A 221 8.32 -7.49 -0.38
CA PRO A 221 8.86 -8.17 -1.54
C PRO A 221 9.90 -9.21 -1.15
N PHE A 222 10.10 -10.20 -2.00
CA PHE A 222 11.13 -11.24 -1.82
C PHE A 222 11.76 -11.64 -3.15
N LYS A 223 12.90 -12.30 -3.09
CA LYS A 223 13.57 -12.98 -4.22
C LYS A 223 13.48 -14.49 -4.05
N MET A 224 13.67 -15.25 -5.13
CA MET A 224 13.68 -16.71 -5.03
C MET A 224 14.90 -17.22 -4.28
N SER A 225 16.01 -16.49 -4.39
CA SER A 225 17.22 -16.63 -3.59
C SER A 225 17.02 -16.47 -2.08
N ASP A 226 16.00 -15.73 -1.60
CA ASP A 226 15.66 -15.67 -0.17
C ASP A 226 15.14 -17.02 0.35
N PHE A 227 14.67 -17.89 -0.55
CA PHE A 227 14.28 -19.27 -0.28
C PHE A 227 15.36 -20.28 -0.70
N GLY A 228 16.55 -19.80 -1.06
CA GLY A 228 17.68 -20.62 -1.51
C GLY A 228 17.49 -21.24 -2.91
N ILE A 229 16.61 -20.67 -3.74
CA ILE A 229 16.36 -21.15 -5.12
C ILE A 229 17.06 -20.22 -6.10
N TYR A 230 18.06 -20.74 -6.83
CA TYR A 230 18.88 -19.99 -7.79
C TYR A 230 18.78 -20.55 -9.23
N ASP A 231 18.04 -21.64 -9.43
CA ASP A 231 17.86 -22.29 -10.73
C ASP A 231 16.37 -22.66 -10.91
N PRO A 232 15.73 -22.33 -12.06
CA PRO A 232 14.36 -22.76 -12.37
C PRO A 232 14.12 -24.27 -12.34
N LYS A 233 15.18 -25.09 -12.40
CA LYS A 233 15.15 -26.55 -12.35
C LYS A 233 15.39 -27.12 -10.95
N ASP A 234 15.60 -26.29 -9.93
CA ASP A 234 15.79 -26.75 -8.57
C ASP A 234 14.60 -27.61 -8.11
N ILE A 235 14.89 -28.81 -7.62
CA ILE A 235 13.88 -29.79 -7.18
C ILE A 235 13.00 -29.26 -6.05
N ARG A 236 13.52 -28.32 -5.25
CA ARG A 236 12.83 -27.70 -4.10
C ARG A 236 11.83 -26.63 -4.54
N LEU A 237 11.89 -26.15 -5.78
CA LEU A 237 11.05 -25.05 -6.27
C LEU A 237 9.56 -25.31 -6.03
N ASN A 238 9.07 -26.52 -6.33
CA ASN A 238 7.66 -26.86 -6.11
C ASN A 238 7.26 -26.74 -4.63
N GLN A 239 8.12 -27.19 -3.73
CA GLN A 239 7.87 -27.11 -2.29
C GLN A 239 7.90 -25.67 -1.79
N VAL A 240 8.84 -24.85 -2.28
CA VAL A 240 8.90 -23.41 -1.97
C VAL A 240 7.64 -22.70 -2.47
N VAL A 241 7.20 -22.96 -3.69
CA VAL A 241 5.95 -22.39 -4.24
C VAL A 241 4.73 -22.78 -3.40
N LYS A 242 4.68 -24.03 -2.90
CA LYS A 242 3.62 -24.48 -1.99
C LYS A 242 3.64 -23.70 -0.66
N THR A 243 4.82 -23.47 -0.09
CA THR A 243 4.99 -22.65 1.12
C THR A 243 4.52 -21.20 0.89
N ILE A 244 4.90 -20.59 -0.22
CA ILE A 244 4.46 -19.24 -0.61
C ILE A 244 2.93 -19.22 -0.75
N ASN A 245 2.33 -20.20 -1.44
CA ASN A 245 0.89 -20.30 -1.61
C ASN A 245 0.14 -20.45 -0.28
N GLN A 246 0.64 -21.27 0.66
CA GLN A 246 0.07 -21.39 2.01
C GLN A 246 0.16 -20.09 2.81
N ARG A 247 1.28 -19.37 2.73
CA ARG A 247 1.43 -18.06 3.36
C ARG A 247 0.43 -17.06 2.77
N TYR A 248 0.28 -17.06 1.45
CA TYR A 248 -0.66 -16.22 0.72
C TYR A 248 -2.12 -16.46 1.16
N LYS A 249 -2.54 -17.73 1.31
CA LYS A 249 -3.87 -18.09 1.85
C LYS A 249 -4.14 -17.47 3.21
N ARG A 250 -3.14 -17.42 4.10
CA ARG A 250 -3.31 -16.77 5.42
C ARG A 250 -3.45 -15.26 5.29
N TRP A 251 -2.78 -14.63 4.33
CA TRP A 251 -2.92 -13.20 4.09
C TRP A 251 -4.30 -12.83 3.56
N VAL A 252 -4.84 -13.55 2.58
CA VAL A 252 -6.23 -13.32 2.10
C VAL A 252 -7.21 -13.44 3.25
N LYS A 253 -7.14 -14.54 4.02
CA LYS A 253 -8.00 -14.74 5.21
C LYS A 253 -7.86 -13.58 6.20
N LYS A 254 -6.64 -13.11 6.46
CA LYS A 254 -6.40 -11.99 7.39
C LYS A 254 -7.01 -10.69 6.86
N LEU A 255 -6.91 -10.41 5.56
CA LEU A 255 -7.41 -9.19 4.93
C LEU A 255 -8.95 -9.14 4.88
N CYS A 256 -9.61 -10.31 4.80
CA CYS A 256 -11.07 -10.42 4.81
C CYS A 256 -11.69 -10.10 6.17
N VAL A 257 -10.97 -10.35 7.26
CA VAL A 257 -11.48 -10.05 8.61
C VAL A 257 -11.61 -8.53 8.78
N PRO A 258 -12.80 -8.00 9.13
CA PRO A 258 -12.95 -6.61 9.51
C PRO A 258 -11.93 -6.25 10.61
N ASP A 259 -11.23 -5.15 10.42
CA ASP A 259 -10.27 -4.62 11.38
C ASP A 259 -10.94 -3.49 12.14
N GLU A 260 -12.02 -3.82 12.86
CA GLU A 260 -12.77 -2.85 13.65
C GLU A 260 -11.83 -2.23 14.68
N ASN A 261 -11.69 -0.90 14.64
CA ASN A 261 -10.91 -0.12 15.60
C ASN A 261 -9.50 -0.68 15.89
N PHE A 262 -8.80 -1.20 14.89
CA PHE A 262 -7.39 -1.62 14.98
C PHE A 262 -7.10 -2.66 16.09
N GLU A 263 -8.09 -3.42 16.56
CA GLU A 263 -8.01 -4.28 17.75
C GLU A 263 -6.74 -5.13 17.84
N LYS A 264 -6.31 -5.71 16.72
CA LYS A 264 -5.12 -6.58 16.67
C LYS A 264 -3.83 -5.80 16.88
N GLU A 265 -3.68 -4.63 16.26
CA GLU A 265 -2.52 -3.77 16.48
C GLU A 265 -2.52 -3.26 17.93
N ILE A 266 -3.68 -2.82 18.43
CA ILE A 266 -3.85 -2.37 19.81
C ILE A 266 -3.51 -3.48 20.81
N ALA A 267 -3.93 -4.73 20.60
CA ALA A 267 -3.58 -5.86 21.46
C ALA A 267 -2.06 -6.18 21.47
N VAL A 268 -1.32 -5.88 20.40
CA VAL A 268 0.15 -5.95 20.41
C VAL A 268 0.74 -4.82 21.25
N LEU A 269 0.24 -3.59 21.07
CA LEU A 269 0.71 -2.42 21.81
C LEU A 269 0.39 -2.52 23.32
N GLN A 270 -0.77 -3.02 23.70
CA GLN A 270 -1.14 -3.29 25.09
C GLN A 270 -0.19 -4.29 25.75
N ARG A 271 0.24 -5.34 25.04
CA ARG A 271 1.23 -6.29 25.56
C ARG A 271 2.58 -5.61 25.79
N ARG A 272 3.02 -4.74 24.87
CA ARG A 272 4.24 -3.93 25.04
C ARG A 272 4.14 -2.99 26.24
N SER A 273 2.98 -2.36 26.43
CA SER A 273 2.68 -1.52 27.59
C SER A 273 2.83 -2.30 28.90
N LYS A 274 2.16 -3.46 29.02
CA LYS A 274 2.24 -4.33 30.21
C LYS A 274 3.65 -4.86 30.51
N GLN A 275 4.47 -5.06 29.48
CA GLN A 275 5.85 -5.53 29.63
C GLN A 275 6.83 -4.41 30.01
N LYS A 276 6.40 -3.14 29.97
CA LYS A 276 7.24 -1.98 30.29
C LYS A 276 7.32 -1.80 31.82
N GLN A 277 8.33 -2.39 32.44
CA GLN A 277 8.51 -2.37 33.91
C GLN A 277 9.19 -1.11 34.44
N GLN A 278 10.17 -0.56 33.72
CA GLN A 278 10.85 0.68 34.10
C GLN A 278 10.12 1.86 33.46
N HIS A 279 9.75 2.89 34.24
CA HIS A 279 9.12 4.13 33.74
C HIS A 279 9.98 5.38 33.93
N GLN A 280 11.13 5.27 34.60
CA GLN A 280 12.09 6.37 34.67
C GLN A 280 12.51 6.81 33.27
N ASN A 281 12.52 8.13 33.03
CA ASN A 281 12.81 8.76 31.74
C ASN A 281 12.01 8.16 30.56
N LEU A 282 10.76 7.74 30.82
CA LEU A 282 9.90 7.14 29.82
C LEU A 282 9.42 8.20 28.81
N VAL A 283 9.74 8.00 27.54
CA VAL A 283 9.23 8.81 26.42
C VAL A 283 8.38 7.91 25.53
N VAL A 284 7.09 8.24 25.44
CA VAL A 284 6.13 7.46 24.64
C VAL A 284 5.88 8.16 23.31
N PHE A 285 6.06 7.45 22.21
CA PHE A 285 5.78 7.92 20.86
C PHE A 285 4.43 7.37 20.43
N TYR A 286 3.48 8.25 20.07
CA TYR A 286 2.10 7.88 19.78
C TYR A 286 1.59 8.53 18.49
N GLY A 287 0.97 7.74 17.62
CA GLY A 287 0.49 8.24 16.33
C GLY A 287 0.22 7.15 15.32
N SER A 288 0.14 7.53 14.05
CA SER A 288 -0.16 6.60 12.96
C SER A 288 1.10 5.93 12.36
N SER A 289 1.13 5.69 11.04
CA SER A 289 2.20 4.94 10.36
C SER A 289 3.59 5.58 10.46
N THR A 290 3.67 6.91 10.61
CA THR A 290 4.96 7.61 10.78
C THR A 290 5.66 7.26 12.10
N ILE A 291 4.88 6.92 13.14
CA ILE A 291 5.41 6.40 14.39
C ILE A 291 5.56 4.87 14.31
N ARG A 292 4.55 4.17 13.76
CA ARG A 292 4.55 2.69 13.65
C ARG A 292 5.78 2.15 12.93
N LEU A 293 6.19 2.82 11.84
CA LEU A 293 7.29 2.40 10.96
C LEU A 293 8.67 2.88 11.44
N TRP A 294 8.75 3.47 12.64
CA TRP A 294 10.03 3.85 13.25
C TRP A 294 10.61 2.66 14.04
N ASP A 295 11.24 1.73 13.32
CA ASP A 295 11.62 0.41 13.84
C ASP A 295 12.71 0.42 14.93
N HIS A 296 13.61 1.42 14.92
CA HIS A 296 14.81 1.45 15.79
C HIS A 296 14.77 2.54 16.86
N LEU A 297 13.58 2.84 17.37
CA LEU A 297 13.34 3.98 18.24
C LEU A 297 14.20 3.98 19.53
N GLN A 298 14.37 2.82 20.18
CA GLN A 298 15.24 2.71 21.37
C GLN A 298 16.73 2.90 21.06
N GLN A 299 17.18 2.53 19.86
CA GLN A 299 18.56 2.74 19.41
C GLN A 299 18.79 4.19 19.01
N ASP A 300 17.74 4.87 18.52
CA ASP A 300 17.81 6.26 18.11
C ASP A 300 17.84 7.24 19.28
N PHE A 301 17.26 6.85 20.42
CA PHE A 301 17.17 7.66 21.64
C PHE A 301 17.66 6.87 22.87
N PRO A 302 18.95 6.49 22.94
CA PRO A 302 19.46 5.59 23.96
C PRO A 302 19.43 6.17 25.38
N SER A 303 19.44 7.49 25.52
CA SER A 303 19.32 8.19 26.82
C SER A 303 17.91 8.17 27.41
N TYR A 304 16.92 7.75 26.62
CA TYR A 304 15.53 7.70 27.02
C TYR A 304 15.02 6.27 27.01
N ASN A 305 14.11 5.99 27.92
CA ASN A 305 13.40 4.75 27.95
C ASN A 305 12.20 4.87 27.01
N THR A 306 12.24 4.26 25.83
CA THR A 306 11.27 4.61 24.78
C THR A 306 10.15 3.58 24.63
N LEU A 307 8.96 4.02 24.24
CA LEU A 307 7.85 3.14 23.91
C LEU A 307 7.15 3.59 22.63
N ASN A 308 7.05 2.70 21.64
CA ASN A 308 6.40 2.98 20.37
C ASN A 308 4.97 2.43 20.38
N PHE A 309 4.00 3.35 20.41
CA PHE A 309 2.56 3.10 20.31
C PHE A 309 1.98 3.54 18.96
N GLY A 310 2.77 3.47 17.90
CA GLY A 310 2.28 3.69 16.55
C GLY A 310 1.45 2.52 16.01
N PHE A 311 0.32 2.80 15.35
CA PHE A 311 -0.47 1.81 14.61
C PHE A 311 -0.95 2.35 13.24
N GLY A 312 -1.21 1.46 12.29
CA GLY A 312 -1.47 1.82 10.89
C GLY A 312 -2.78 2.57 10.71
N GLY A 313 -2.83 3.57 9.82
CA GLY A 313 -4.09 4.21 9.40
C GLY A 313 -4.85 5.01 10.47
N ALA A 314 -4.30 5.19 11.67
CA ALA A 314 -4.99 5.86 12.77
C ALA A 314 -5.40 7.30 12.43
N PHE A 315 -6.66 7.64 12.70
CA PHE A 315 -7.15 9.01 12.77
C PHE A 315 -7.00 9.55 14.20
N ILE A 316 -7.20 10.86 14.42
CA ILE A 316 -7.17 11.43 15.78
C ILE A 316 -8.18 10.73 16.68
N HIS A 317 -9.42 10.48 16.20
CA HIS A 317 -10.43 9.79 16.99
C HIS A 317 -10.00 8.36 17.39
N SER A 318 -9.32 7.63 16.50
CA SER A 318 -8.81 6.29 16.80
C SER A 318 -7.77 6.34 17.91
N LEU A 319 -6.89 7.36 17.87
CA LEU A 319 -5.90 7.59 18.92
C LEU A 319 -6.57 7.95 20.25
N SER A 320 -7.63 8.76 20.24
CA SER A 320 -8.43 9.05 21.44
C SER A 320 -9.04 7.79 22.05
N THR A 321 -9.71 6.97 21.23
CA THR A 321 -10.39 5.74 21.67
C THR A 321 -9.45 4.78 22.40
N HIS A 322 -8.20 4.65 21.96
CA HIS A 322 -7.26 3.69 22.54
C HIS A 322 -6.29 4.30 23.58
N PHE A 323 -6.29 5.63 23.73
CA PHE A 323 -5.36 6.32 24.62
C PHE A 323 -5.43 5.78 26.06
N GLU A 324 -6.64 5.70 26.61
CA GLU A 324 -6.84 5.22 27.98
C GLU A 324 -6.26 3.83 28.22
N THR A 325 -6.52 2.91 27.29
CA THR A 325 -6.13 1.51 27.43
C THR A 325 -4.64 1.29 27.22
N LEU A 326 -4.03 2.00 26.27
CA LEU A 326 -2.59 1.86 25.98
C LEU A 326 -1.72 2.47 27.07
N PHE A 327 -2.17 3.59 27.64
CA PHE A 327 -1.43 4.32 28.66
C PHE A 327 -1.75 3.90 30.10
N TYR A 328 -2.58 2.87 30.28
CA TYR A 328 -2.92 2.36 31.61
C TYR A 328 -1.67 1.95 32.40
N GLY A 329 -1.51 2.53 33.59
CA GLY A 329 -0.40 2.24 34.50
C GLY A 329 0.96 2.82 34.07
N LEU A 330 1.02 3.67 33.04
CA LEU A 330 2.26 4.35 32.63
C LEU A 330 2.36 5.75 33.24
N HIS A 331 3.59 6.20 33.48
CA HIS A 331 3.91 7.56 33.91
C HIS A 331 5.01 8.16 33.01
N PRO A 332 4.67 8.61 31.79
CA PRO A 332 5.66 9.15 30.87
C PRO A 332 6.26 10.47 31.38
N LYS A 333 7.57 10.71 31.17
CA LYS A 333 8.20 12.04 31.30
C LYS A 333 7.79 12.93 30.13
N ALA A 334 7.67 12.33 28.93
CA ALA A 334 7.23 13.01 27.73
C ALA A 334 6.42 12.11 26.81
N ILE A 335 5.55 12.73 26.00
CA ILE A 335 4.83 12.07 24.92
C ILE A 335 5.11 12.80 23.60
N VAL A 336 5.56 12.07 22.60
CA VAL A 336 5.79 12.56 21.24
C VAL A 336 4.64 12.10 20.34
N LEU A 337 3.85 13.06 19.85
CA LEU A 337 2.63 12.85 19.10
C LEU A 337 2.84 13.13 17.61
N TYR A 338 2.22 12.31 16.75
CA TYR A 338 2.06 12.59 15.32
C TYR A 338 0.59 12.40 14.92
N LEU A 339 -0.12 13.51 14.71
CA LEU A 339 -1.58 13.57 14.60
C LEU A 339 -2.06 14.23 13.29
N GLY A 340 -3.32 13.97 12.91
CA GLY A 340 -4.06 14.74 11.90
C GLY A 340 -3.76 14.45 10.44
N GLY A 341 -2.61 13.85 10.11
CA GLY A 341 -2.26 13.55 8.72
C GLY A 341 -3.30 12.68 8.00
N ASN A 342 -3.85 11.66 8.66
CA ASN A 342 -4.86 10.78 8.04
C ASN A 342 -6.24 11.44 7.99
N ASP A 343 -6.58 12.28 8.97
CA ASP A 343 -7.87 12.99 9.04
C ASP A 343 -8.13 13.89 7.83
N LEU A 344 -7.09 14.27 7.08
CA LEU A 344 -7.20 14.93 5.77
C LEU A 344 -8.06 14.14 4.77
N SER A 345 -8.07 12.81 4.82
CA SER A 345 -8.91 12.00 3.93
C SER A 345 -10.39 12.00 4.29
N LEU A 346 -10.77 12.59 5.43
CA LEU A 346 -12.15 12.71 5.89
C LEU A 346 -12.86 13.96 5.34
N GLY A 347 -12.15 14.79 4.55
CA GLY A 347 -12.69 16.03 4.00
C GLY A 347 -12.89 17.15 5.03
N LEU A 348 -12.29 17.01 6.21
CA LEU A 348 -12.33 18.03 7.26
C LEU A 348 -11.49 19.26 6.91
N SER A 349 -11.93 20.43 7.36
CA SER A 349 -11.16 21.67 7.25
C SER A 349 -9.94 21.69 8.18
N ALA A 350 -8.98 22.57 7.88
CA ALA A 350 -7.79 22.75 8.72
C ALA A 350 -8.15 23.12 10.17
N ARG A 351 -9.20 23.92 10.35
CA ARG A 351 -9.70 24.32 11.67
C ARG A 351 -10.24 23.12 12.45
N GLU A 352 -11.13 22.33 11.84
CA GLU A 352 -11.70 21.15 12.50
C GLU A 352 -10.62 20.14 12.92
N ILE A 353 -9.58 19.94 12.10
CA ILE A 353 -8.47 19.07 12.45
C ILE A 353 -7.64 19.68 13.59
N THR A 354 -7.38 20.99 13.57
CA THR A 354 -6.67 21.69 14.66
C THR A 354 -7.43 21.61 15.98
N ASP A 355 -8.75 21.81 15.97
CA ASP A 355 -9.60 21.71 17.16
C ASP A 355 -9.59 20.28 17.73
N LYS A 356 -9.57 19.26 16.86
CA LYS A 356 -9.42 17.85 17.27
C LYS A 356 -8.04 17.57 17.88
N ILE A 357 -6.97 18.15 17.32
CA ILE A 357 -5.61 18.06 17.88
C ILE A 357 -5.58 18.69 19.27
N GLN A 358 -6.14 19.89 19.43
CA GLN A 358 -6.23 20.57 20.73
C GLN A 358 -6.97 19.70 21.77
N THR A 359 -8.17 19.22 21.41
CA THR A 359 -8.97 18.35 22.29
C THR A 359 -8.18 17.11 22.74
N PHE A 360 -7.42 16.48 21.82
CA PHE A 360 -6.60 15.33 22.16
C PHE A 360 -5.43 15.71 23.10
N ILE A 361 -4.76 16.84 22.85
CA ILE A 361 -3.66 17.33 23.70
C ILE A 361 -4.16 17.64 25.12
N GLU A 362 -5.32 18.28 25.25
CA GLU A 362 -5.97 18.57 26.53
C GLU A 362 -6.31 17.28 27.29
N MET A 363 -6.85 16.26 26.60
CA MET A 363 -7.10 14.93 27.18
C MET A 363 -5.81 14.28 27.70
N VAL A 364 -4.70 14.37 26.95
CA VAL A 364 -3.39 13.87 27.38
C VAL A 364 -2.90 14.62 28.63
N HIS A 365 -2.98 15.95 28.61
CA HIS A 365 -2.52 16.78 29.73
C HIS A 365 -3.37 16.56 30.99
N GLN A 366 -4.69 16.41 30.85
CA GLN A 366 -5.59 16.10 31.96
C GLN A 366 -5.19 14.78 32.64
N LYS A 367 -4.83 13.75 31.86
CA LYS A 367 -4.37 12.47 32.40
C LYS A 367 -2.97 12.56 33.00
N PHE A 368 -2.09 13.33 32.38
CA PHE A 368 -0.69 13.47 32.79
C PHE A 368 -0.26 14.94 32.92
N PRO A 369 -0.63 15.64 34.01
CA PRO A 369 -0.39 17.07 34.15
C PRO A 369 1.10 17.49 34.16
N SER A 370 2.00 16.58 34.55
CA SER A 370 3.45 16.80 34.58
C SER A 370 4.19 16.36 33.33
N THR A 371 3.49 15.78 32.34
CA THR A 371 4.11 15.28 31.11
C THR A 371 4.29 16.40 30.11
N ILE A 372 5.50 16.48 29.53
CA ILE A 372 5.76 17.37 28.40
C ILE A 372 5.25 16.71 27.11
N ILE A 373 4.50 17.45 26.32
CA ILE A 373 3.89 16.98 25.07
C ILE A 373 4.64 17.60 23.89
N PHE A 374 5.17 16.76 23.01
CA PHE A 374 5.72 17.18 21.73
C PHE A 374 4.75 16.81 20.61
N SER A 375 4.37 17.76 19.77
CA SER A 375 3.56 17.51 18.57
C SER A 375 4.41 17.67 17.31
N ILE A 376 4.63 16.58 16.58
CA ILE A 376 5.33 16.62 15.30
C ILE A 376 4.39 17.21 14.25
N SER A 377 4.84 18.27 13.57
CA SER A 377 4.10 18.85 12.44
C SER A 377 3.83 17.79 11.37
N ILE A 378 2.64 17.82 10.78
CA ILE A 378 2.26 16.93 9.67
C ILE A 378 3.25 17.16 8.53
N LYS A 379 3.87 16.08 8.02
CA LYS A 379 4.84 16.14 6.91
C LYS A 379 4.18 16.41 5.55
N PRO A 380 4.90 17.00 4.58
CA PRO A 380 4.47 16.99 3.18
C PRO A 380 4.60 15.58 2.57
N SER A 381 3.80 15.28 1.54
CA SER A 381 3.84 14.03 0.78
C SER A 381 3.23 14.19 -0.60
N PHE A 382 3.71 13.45 -1.61
CA PHE A 382 3.15 13.48 -2.97
C PHE A 382 1.70 12.95 -3.01
N GLU A 383 1.37 11.94 -2.21
CA GLU A 383 -0.01 11.42 -2.10
C GLU A 383 -1.01 12.46 -1.56
N ARG A 384 -0.52 13.57 -0.98
CA ARG A 384 -1.33 14.67 -0.45
C ARG A 384 -0.90 16.03 -0.99
N GLN A 385 -0.31 16.05 -2.19
CA GLN A 385 0.23 17.27 -2.79
C GLN A 385 -0.85 18.37 -2.95
N ASP A 386 -2.08 17.98 -3.29
CA ASP A 386 -3.19 18.92 -3.44
C ASP A 386 -3.68 19.49 -2.09
N LEU A 387 -3.25 18.90 -0.96
CA LEU A 387 -3.65 19.29 0.40
C LEU A 387 -2.55 20.01 1.17
N LEU A 388 -1.42 20.37 0.53
CA LEU A 388 -0.29 21.01 1.21
C LEU A 388 -0.67 22.32 1.89
N LYS A 389 -1.55 23.13 1.30
CA LYS A 389 -2.05 24.37 1.91
C LYS A 389 -2.84 24.09 3.20
N VAL A 390 -3.67 23.04 3.20
CA VAL A 390 -4.43 22.63 4.38
C VAL A 390 -3.48 22.11 5.47
N ILE A 391 -2.46 21.33 5.09
CA ILE A 391 -1.42 20.86 6.00
C ILE A 391 -0.69 22.03 6.67
N GLN A 392 -0.29 23.04 5.90
CA GLN A 392 0.37 24.24 6.43
C GLN A 392 -0.52 24.98 7.44
N GLN A 393 -1.81 25.12 7.15
CA GLN A 393 -2.77 25.75 8.07
C GLN A 393 -2.92 24.96 9.38
N ILE A 394 -3.00 23.63 9.33
CA ILE A 394 -3.06 22.78 10.54
C ILE A 394 -1.76 22.90 11.34
N ASN A 395 -0.61 22.86 10.66
CA ASN A 395 0.69 23.01 11.31
C ASN A 395 0.82 24.36 12.00
N HIS A 396 0.38 25.44 11.35
CA HIS A 396 0.36 26.79 11.94
C HIS A 396 -0.60 26.89 13.13
N GLY A 397 -1.80 26.32 13.03
CA GLY A 397 -2.76 26.25 14.15
C GLY A 397 -2.18 25.50 15.35
N THR A 398 -1.53 24.37 15.10
CA THR A 398 -0.85 23.58 16.15
C THR A 398 0.35 24.33 16.74
N PHE A 399 1.08 25.10 15.93
CA PHE A 399 2.14 25.99 16.42
C PHE A 399 1.59 27.04 17.39
N ALA A 400 0.49 27.70 17.01
CA ALA A 400 -0.16 28.71 17.84
C ALA A 400 -0.62 28.13 19.19
N LEU A 401 -1.14 26.90 19.23
CA LEU A 401 -1.44 26.20 20.47
C LEU A 401 -0.19 26.01 21.34
N SER A 402 0.96 25.64 20.75
CA SER A 402 2.22 25.47 21.49
C SER A 402 2.78 26.78 22.08
N MET A 403 2.37 27.94 21.54
CA MET A 403 2.71 29.24 22.12
C MET A 403 1.83 29.61 23.31
N GLN A 404 0.65 29.00 23.43
CA GLN A 404 -0.32 29.26 24.50
C GLN A 404 -0.23 28.24 25.64
N LEU A 405 0.11 27.00 25.34
CA LEU A 405 0.14 25.89 26.29
C LEU A 405 1.59 25.60 26.72
N PRO A 406 1.98 25.88 27.98
CA PRO A 406 3.38 25.79 28.41
C PRO A 406 3.95 24.36 28.43
N TYR A 407 3.08 23.34 28.39
CA TYR A 407 3.44 21.93 28.36
C TYR A 407 3.47 21.33 26.95
N LEU A 408 3.21 22.14 25.91
CA LEU A 408 3.16 21.69 24.51
C LEU A 408 4.27 22.35 23.69
N TYR A 409 5.03 21.54 22.96
CA TYR A 409 6.03 22.01 22.00
C TYR A 409 5.79 21.40 20.62
N GLN A 410 5.85 22.20 19.56
CA GLN A 410 5.78 21.67 18.20
C GLN A 410 7.16 21.37 17.64
N ILE A 411 7.32 20.18 17.06
CA ILE A 411 8.52 19.76 16.32
C ILE A 411 8.31 20.07 14.83
N GLN A 412 9.16 20.92 14.27
CA GLN A 412 9.12 21.37 12.87
C GLN A 412 9.74 20.32 11.93
N LEU A 413 8.92 19.36 11.51
CA LEU A 413 9.29 18.36 10.51
C LEU A 413 8.94 18.81 9.08
N TYR A 414 7.87 19.58 8.90
CA TYR A 414 7.33 19.90 7.58
C TYR A 414 8.38 20.61 6.70
N GLU A 415 8.96 21.68 7.23
CA GLU A 415 9.97 22.51 6.56
C GLU A 415 11.27 21.71 6.33
N ALA A 416 11.60 20.79 7.22
CA ALA A 416 12.80 19.97 7.10
C ALA A 416 12.74 18.93 5.96
N LEU A 417 11.54 18.71 5.40
CA LEU A 417 11.30 17.80 4.28
C LEU A 417 11.01 18.53 2.96
N LEU A 418 11.24 19.85 2.93
CA LEU A 418 11.22 20.65 1.72
C LEU A 418 12.65 20.92 1.22
N ASP A 419 12.78 21.15 -0.08
CA ASP A 419 14.02 21.63 -0.68
C ASP A 419 14.12 23.16 -0.63
N GLU A 420 15.21 23.70 -1.17
CA GLU A 420 15.46 25.15 -1.24
C GLU A 420 14.40 25.93 -2.04
N ASN A 421 13.65 25.25 -2.91
CA ASN A 421 12.57 25.81 -3.73
C ASN A 421 11.18 25.58 -3.10
N GLN A 422 11.13 25.18 -1.82
CA GLN A 422 9.89 24.86 -1.10
C GLN A 422 9.09 23.69 -1.73
N GLN A 423 9.76 22.81 -2.48
CA GLN A 423 9.16 21.60 -3.04
C GLN A 423 9.40 20.39 -2.15
N ILE A 424 8.52 19.39 -2.25
CA ILE A 424 8.67 18.14 -1.50
C ILE A 424 9.96 17.44 -1.93
N ARG A 425 10.81 17.13 -0.96
CA ARG A 425 11.98 16.29 -1.20
C ARG A 425 11.55 14.87 -1.54
N SER A 426 11.86 14.42 -2.76
CA SER A 426 11.56 13.05 -3.18
C SER A 426 12.53 12.01 -2.61
N ASP A 427 13.75 12.44 -2.25
CA ASP A 427 14.81 11.59 -1.69
C ASP A 427 14.57 11.16 -0.24
N VAL A 428 13.57 11.72 0.44
CA VAL A 428 13.22 11.42 1.85
C VAL A 428 11.97 10.55 1.99
N LEU A 429 11.30 10.22 0.89
CA LEU A 429 10.07 9.42 0.86
C LEU A 429 10.31 8.04 0.24
N LEU A 430 9.49 7.06 0.66
CA LEU A 430 9.36 5.77 0.00
C LEU A 430 8.72 5.92 -1.38
N ARG A 431 8.74 4.84 -2.17
CA ARG A 431 8.16 4.80 -3.53
C ARG A 431 6.68 5.20 -3.55
N ASP A 432 5.95 4.96 -2.47
CA ASP A 432 4.55 5.36 -2.35
C ASP A 432 4.35 6.86 -2.20
N GLY A 433 5.41 7.66 -2.08
CA GLY A 433 5.31 9.12 -1.96
C GLY A 433 4.63 9.61 -0.69
N LEU A 434 4.41 8.73 0.31
CA LEU A 434 3.71 9.04 1.55
C LEU A 434 4.56 8.77 2.78
N HIS A 435 5.22 7.62 2.85
CA HIS A 435 5.97 7.20 4.03
C HIS A 435 7.43 7.67 3.95
N LEU A 436 8.03 7.96 5.11
CA LEU A 436 9.45 8.35 5.16
C LEU A 436 10.33 7.13 4.85
N ASN A 437 11.40 7.37 4.10
CA ASN A 437 12.46 6.39 3.94
C ASN A 437 13.54 6.57 5.02
N LYS A 438 14.66 5.84 4.89
CA LYS A 438 15.77 5.92 5.84
C LYS A 438 16.29 7.35 6.06
N LEU A 439 16.45 8.13 4.99
CA LEU A 439 16.91 9.53 5.08
C LEU A 439 15.84 10.42 5.73
N GLY A 440 14.58 10.23 5.38
CA GLY A 440 13.46 10.94 6.03
C GLY A 440 13.39 10.68 7.54
N TYR A 441 13.59 9.44 7.97
CA TYR A 441 13.67 9.10 9.39
C TYR A 441 14.91 9.68 10.09
N GLN A 442 16.04 9.83 9.39
CA GLN A 442 17.21 10.52 9.95
C GLN A 442 16.91 11.99 10.23
N ILE A 443 16.20 12.67 9.32
CA ILE A 443 15.75 14.06 9.52
C ILE A 443 14.78 14.14 10.70
N LEU A 444 13.76 13.28 10.72
CA LEU A 444 12.79 13.21 11.82
C LEU A 444 13.48 12.97 13.17
N LYS A 445 14.40 12.00 13.23
CA LYS A 445 15.22 11.72 14.41
C LYS A 445 15.95 12.96 14.88
N SER A 446 16.60 13.69 13.98
CA SER A 446 17.35 14.91 14.33
C SER A 446 16.45 15.98 14.93
N GLN A 447 15.26 16.20 14.36
CA GLN A 447 14.30 17.20 14.86
C GLN A 447 13.75 16.82 16.23
N VAL A 448 13.37 15.55 16.42
CA VAL A 448 12.90 15.06 17.71
C VAL A 448 14.00 15.12 18.77
N LYS A 449 15.22 14.69 18.44
CA LYS A 449 16.36 14.73 19.37
C LYS A 449 16.62 16.14 19.87
N LYS A 450 16.70 17.12 18.96
CA LYS A 450 16.89 18.54 19.30
C LYS A 450 15.80 19.05 20.24
N ALA A 451 14.55 18.67 20.02
CA ALA A 451 13.43 19.08 20.87
C ALA A 451 13.46 18.43 22.26
N LEU A 452 13.74 17.12 22.32
CA LEU A 452 13.86 16.39 23.59
C LEU A 452 15.02 16.92 24.43
N GLU A 453 16.19 17.17 23.83
CA GLU A 453 17.34 17.74 24.53
C GLU A 453 17.00 19.12 25.07
N LYS A 454 16.50 20.03 24.22
CA LYS A 454 16.15 21.39 24.63
C LYS A 454 15.15 21.44 25.81
N HIS A 455 14.11 20.62 25.77
CA HIS A 455 12.97 20.78 26.68
C HIS A 455 12.90 19.76 27.83
N LEU A 456 13.70 18.69 27.80
CA LEU A 456 13.76 17.71 28.90
C LEU A 456 15.03 17.77 29.74
N SER A 457 16.10 18.42 29.27
CA SER A 457 17.32 18.65 30.07
C SER A 457 17.23 19.88 30.98
N GLU A 458 16.30 20.80 30.70
CA GLU A 458 16.06 22.00 31.52
C GLU A 458 15.13 21.71 32.72
N SER A 459 14.62 20.49 32.85
CA SER A 459 13.58 20.11 33.82
C SER A 459 14.07 19.27 35.01
N ASP A 460 15.39 19.11 35.16
CA ASP A 460 16.01 18.34 36.24
C ASP A 460 16.35 19.20 37.47
#